data_AF-A0A915D5Q0-F1
#
_entry.id   AF-A0A915D5Q0-F1
#
_cell.length_a   1.000
_cell.length_b   1.000
_cell.length_c   1.000
_cell.angle_alpha   90.00
_cell.angle_beta   90.00
_cell.angle_gamma   90.00
#
_symmetry.space_group_name_H-M   'P 1'
#
loop_
_entity.id
_entity.type
_entity.pdbx_description
1 polymer ?
#
loop_
_entity_poly.entity_id
_entity_poly.type
_entity_poly.pdbx_seq_one_letter_code
_entity_poly.pdbx_strand_id
1 'polypeptide(L)'
;MFSQTWDTAASIKIVGKDFIMPGEHGEVEVSLGPTMFMEPQQRFTLRKEATTIATGVFTEVLPRQTEEEKDKKFMKKAMKAEMERLGFNPYQASQEKRCKPDYTNSVKNEEMAEKFAELMEKEHNYMKK
;
A
#
# COMPACT_ATOMS: atom_id res chain seq x y z
N MET A 1 -11.22 15.39 -2.37
CA MET A 1 -11.00 16.10 -3.65
C MET A 1 -12.34 16.61 -4.07
N PHE A 2 -12.43 17.91 -4.25
CA PHE A 2 -13.69 18.58 -4.53
C PHE A 2 -13.71 19.08 -5.96
N SER A 3 -14.75 18.72 -6.70
CA SER A 3 -15.05 19.30 -8.00
C SER A 3 -16.56 19.41 -8.20
N GLN A 4 -17.01 20.61 -8.61
CA GLN A 4 -18.42 20.98 -8.77
C GLN A 4 -19.31 20.60 -7.58
N THR A 5 -19.94 19.43 -7.61
CA THR A 5 -20.98 18.99 -6.68
C THR A 5 -20.54 17.86 -5.75
N TRP A 6 -19.38 17.24 -5.99
CA TRP A 6 -18.93 16.08 -5.22
C TRP A 6 -17.61 16.35 -4.49
N ASP A 7 -17.47 15.69 -3.32
CA ASP A 7 -16.21 15.56 -2.59
C ASP A 7 -15.92 14.09 -2.35
N THR A 8 -14.73 13.64 -2.71
CA THR A 8 -14.34 12.23 -2.62
C THR A 8 -12.84 12.10 -2.38
N ALA A 9 -12.46 11.09 -1.58
CA ALA A 9 -11.05 10.75 -1.38
C ALA A 9 -10.44 10.24 -2.70
N ALA A 10 -9.29 10.80 -3.07
CA ALA A 10 -8.55 10.41 -4.26
C ALA A 10 -7.12 10.05 -3.88
N SER A 11 -6.58 9.03 -4.54
CA SER A 11 -5.16 8.70 -4.49
C SER A 11 -4.44 9.44 -5.61
N ILE A 12 -3.30 10.04 -5.31
CA ILE A 12 -2.56 10.88 -6.25
C ILE A 12 -1.19 10.24 -6.45
N LYS A 13 -0.80 10.07 -7.71
CA LYS A 13 0.52 9.64 -8.12
C LYS A 13 1.16 10.75 -8.95
N ILE A 14 2.35 11.17 -8.55
CA ILE A 14 3.08 12.25 -9.22
C ILE A 14 3.81 11.66 -10.42
N VAL A 15 3.73 12.32 -11.58
CA VAL A 15 4.41 11.88 -12.80
C VAL A 15 5.74 12.61 -12.92
N GLY A 16 6.83 11.86 -13.10
CA GLY A 16 8.16 12.41 -13.39
C GLY A 16 8.91 13.06 -12.23
N LYS A 17 8.29 13.19 -11.04
CA LYS A 17 8.92 13.73 -9.83
C LYS A 17 8.48 12.94 -8.60
N ASP A 18 9.34 12.87 -7.60
CA ASP A 18 9.02 12.21 -6.33
C ASP A 18 8.23 13.13 -5.37
N PHE A 19 8.53 14.44 -5.42
CA PHE A 19 7.89 15.45 -4.57
C PHE A 19 7.50 16.68 -5.38
N ILE A 20 6.40 17.32 -4.98
CA ILE A 20 5.99 18.64 -5.46
C ILE A 20 6.12 19.59 -4.27
N MET A 21 6.93 20.64 -4.44
CA MET A 21 7.11 21.64 -3.40
C MET A 21 5.95 22.65 -3.41
N PRO A 22 5.66 23.33 -2.28
CA PRO A 22 4.68 24.40 -2.26
C PRO A 22 5.03 25.51 -3.27
N GLY A 23 4.08 25.89 -4.11
CA GLY A 23 4.26 26.90 -5.17
C GLY A 23 4.79 26.33 -6.50
N GLU A 24 5.11 25.05 -6.56
CA GLU A 24 5.50 24.37 -7.79
C GLU A 24 4.28 23.82 -8.53
N HIS A 25 4.39 23.70 -9.86
CA HIS A 25 3.42 23.01 -10.70
C HIS A 25 3.94 21.62 -11.07
N GLY A 26 3.02 20.65 -11.18
CA GLY A 26 3.34 19.29 -11.57
C GLY A 26 2.14 18.58 -12.16
N GLU A 27 2.40 17.59 -12.99
CA GLU A 27 1.39 16.69 -13.54
C GLU A 27 1.18 15.52 -12.58
N VAL A 28 -0.08 15.16 -12.36
CA VAL A 28 -0.47 14.13 -11.41
C VAL A 28 -1.56 13.23 -11.98
N GLU A 29 -1.39 11.93 -11.81
CA GLU A 29 -2.41 10.93 -12.06
C GLU A 29 -3.31 10.81 -10.82
N VAL A 30 -4.61 11.03 -10.99
CA VAL A 30 -5.58 10.99 -9.89
C VAL A 30 -6.49 9.78 -10.04
N SER A 31 -6.47 8.90 -9.05
CA SER A 31 -7.34 7.72 -8.97
C SER A 31 -8.45 7.94 -7.96
N LEU A 32 -9.69 7.82 -8.42
CA LEU A 32 -10.91 7.93 -7.61
C LEU A 32 -11.46 6.54 -7.28
N GLY A 33 -11.97 6.37 -6.05
CA GLY A 33 -12.64 5.14 -5.64
C GLY A 33 -13.98 4.92 -6.36
N PRO A 34 -14.96 5.82 -6.17
CA PRO A 34 -16.21 5.80 -6.93
C PRO A 34 -16.02 6.38 -8.33
N THR A 35 -16.76 5.85 -9.30
CA THR A 35 -16.85 6.43 -10.65
C THR A 35 -17.58 7.76 -10.56
N MET A 36 -16.91 8.83 -10.98
CA MET A 36 -17.48 10.17 -11.02
C MET A 36 -17.51 10.70 -12.44
N PHE A 37 -18.42 11.64 -12.71
CA PHE A 37 -18.43 12.37 -13.97
C PHE A 37 -17.30 13.40 -13.99
N MET A 38 -16.50 13.38 -15.05
CA MET A 38 -15.33 14.22 -15.22
C MET A 38 -15.25 14.67 -16.67
N GLU A 39 -15.05 15.97 -16.88
CA GLU A 39 -14.79 16.54 -18.20
C GLU A 39 -13.37 17.10 -18.28
N PRO A 40 -12.70 16.99 -19.44
CA PRO A 40 -11.49 17.76 -19.70
C PRO A 40 -11.73 19.25 -19.43
N GLN A 41 -10.73 19.94 -18.90
CA GLN A 41 -10.77 21.36 -18.53
C GLN A 41 -11.62 21.71 -17.30
N GLN A 42 -12.25 20.74 -16.65
CA GLN A 42 -12.91 20.95 -15.36
C GLN A 42 -11.88 21.22 -14.25
N ARG A 43 -12.15 22.23 -13.42
CA ARG A 43 -11.29 22.59 -12.29
C ARG A 43 -11.61 21.76 -11.06
N PHE A 44 -10.60 21.46 -10.27
CA PHE A 44 -10.76 20.76 -9.00
C PHE A 44 -9.86 21.36 -7.92
N THR A 45 -10.21 21.08 -6.67
CA THR A 45 -9.42 21.46 -5.50
C THR A 45 -9.09 20.23 -4.66
N LEU A 46 -7.83 20.11 -4.28
CA LEU A 46 -7.35 19.10 -3.34
C LEU A 46 -7.35 19.70 -1.95
N ARG A 47 -8.12 19.09 -1.06
CA ARG A 47 -8.33 19.54 0.30
C ARG A 47 -7.84 18.48 1.26
N LYS A 48 -7.17 18.93 2.32
CA LYS A 48 -6.93 18.13 3.51
C LYS A 48 -7.63 18.85 4.65
N GLU A 49 -8.61 18.17 5.23
CA GLU A 49 -9.46 18.73 6.28
C GLU A 49 -10.10 20.06 5.81
N ALA A 50 -9.83 21.16 6.49
CA ALA A 50 -10.37 22.49 6.17
C ALA A 50 -9.50 23.32 5.21
N THR A 51 -8.29 22.84 4.84
CA THR A 51 -7.35 23.62 4.04
C THR A 51 -7.24 23.08 2.61
N THR A 52 -7.32 23.98 1.64
CA THR A 52 -7.02 23.66 0.24
C THR A 52 -5.51 23.63 0.05
N ILE A 53 -4.97 22.46 -0.27
CA ILE A 53 -3.54 22.24 -0.49
C ILE A 53 -3.17 22.63 -1.91
N ALA A 54 -3.99 22.24 -2.88
CA ALA A 54 -3.68 22.43 -4.28
C ALA A 54 -4.94 22.64 -5.11
N THR A 55 -4.75 23.28 -6.25
CA THR A 55 -5.79 23.55 -7.24
C THR A 55 -5.29 23.06 -8.59
N GLY A 56 -6.18 22.47 -9.37
CA GLY A 56 -5.79 21.87 -10.65
C GLY A 56 -6.91 21.92 -11.67
N VAL A 57 -6.56 21.52 -12.88
CA VAL A 57 -7.46 21.35 -14.01
C VAL A 57 -7.26 19.95 -14.55
N PHE A 58 -8.35 19.24 -14.86
CA PHE A 58 -8.25 17.94 -15.53
C PHE A 58 -7.80 18.15 -16.97
N THR A 59 -6.71 17.49 -17.35
CA THR A 59 -6.19 17.49 -18.72
C THR A 59 -6.90 16.42 -19.54
N GLU A 60 -6.81 15.17 -19.08
CA GLU A 60 -7.32 13.99 -19.78
C GLU A 60 -8.03 13.04 -18.81
N VAL A 61 -9.02 12.31 -19.33
CA VAL A 61 -9.72 11.27 -18.57
C VAL A 61 -9.12 9.91 -18.96
N LEU A 62 -8.40 9.31 -18.02
CA LEU A 62 -7.77 8.01 -18.20
C LEU A 62 -8.81 6.87 -18.15
N PRO A 63 -8.51 5.71 -18.79
CA PRO A 63 -9.40 4.56 -18.74
C PRO A 63 -9.59 4.03 -17.31
N ARG A 64 -10.72 3.35 -17.09
CA ARG A 64 -11.05 2.75 -15.80
C ARG A 64 -9.99 1.72 -15.41
N GLN A 65 -9.50 1.81 -14.18
CA GLN A 65 -8.61 0.81 -13.59
C GLN A 65 -9.23 -0.59 -13.63
N THR A 66 -8.40 -1.56 -13.98
CA THR A 66 -8.78 -2.99 -13.98
C THR A 66 -9.05 -3.48 -12.55
N GLU A 67 -9.78 -4.58 -12.42
CA GLU A 67 -10.11 -5.14 -11.10
C GLU A 67 -8.86 -5.60 -10.34
N GLU A 68 -7.83 -6.04 -11.07
CA GLU A 68 -6.54 -6.46 -10.52
C GLU A 68 -5.75 -5.31 -9.90
N GLU A 69 -5.84 -4.10 -10.49
CA GLU A 69 -5.18 -2.91 -9.96
C GLU A 69 -5.89 -2.36 -8.72
N LYS A 70 -7.21 -2.57 -8.62
CA LYS A 70 -8.00 -2.21 -7.43
C LYS A 70 -7.74 -3.14 -6.25
N ASP A 71 -7.15 -4.31 -6.50
CA ASP A 71 -6.98 -5.33 -5.48
C ASP A 71 -5.98 -4.88 -4.41
N LYS A 72 -6.42 -4.92 -3.14
CA LYS A 72 -5.63 -4.45 -1.99
C LYS A 72 -4.29 -5.17 -1.84
N LYS A 73 -4.20 -6.40 -2.35
CA LYS A 73 -2.95 -7.20 -2.34
C LYS A 73 -1.93 -6.66 -3.35
N PHE A 74 -2.39 -6.30 -4.55
CA PHE A 74 -1.54 -5.75 -5.61
C PHE A 74 -0.98 -4.39 -5.19
N MET A 75 -1.84 -3.51 -4.66
CA MET A 75 -1.42 -2.19 -4.15
C MET A 75 -0.37 -2.28 -3.05
N LYS A 76 -0.49 -3.25 -2.12
CA LYS A 76 0.53 -3.48 -1.08
C LYS A 76 1.87 -3.93 -1.67
N LYS A 77 1.85 -4.78 -2.69
CA LYS A 77 3.06 -5.26 -3.37
C LYS A 77 3.75 -4.13 -4.12
N ALA A 78 2.99 -3.32 -4.87
CA ALA A 78 3.49 -2.16 -5.58
C ALA A 78 4.08 -1.12 -4.61
N MET A 79 3.37 -0.82 -3.52
CA MET A 79 3.86 0.10 -2.47
C MET A 79 5.17 -0.40 -1.84
N LYS A 80 5.27 -1.71 -1.57
CA LYS A 80 6.51 -2.30 -1.04
C LYS A 80 7.68 -2.16 -2.03
N ALA A 81 7.45 -2.42 -3.31
CA ALA A 81 8.48 -2.31 -4.34
C ALA A 81 8.96 -0.86 -4.51
N GLU A 82 8.04 0.11 -4.46
CA GLU A 82 8.39 1.54 -4.56
C GLU A 82 9.16 2.03 -3.32
N MET A 83 8.77 1.56 -2.13
CA MET A 83 9.51 1.83 -0.89
C MET A 83 10.94 1.28 -0.93
N GLU A 84 11.13 0.10 -1.52
CA GLU A 84 12.45 -0.51 -1.69
C GLU A 84 13.29 0.25 -2.72
N ARG A 85 12.68 0.69 -3.83
CA ARG A 85 13.33 1.50 -4.87
C ARG A 85 13.89 2.81 -4.30
N LEU A 86 13.12 3.49 -3.45
CA LEU A 86 13.49 4.78 -2.88
C LEU A 86 14.54 4.66 -1.77
N GLY A 87 14.81 3.45 -1.24
CA GLY A 87 15.84 3.18 -0.22
C GLY A 87 15.67 3.97 1.09
N PHE A 88 14.58 4.71 1.24
CA PHE A 88 14.32 5.64 2.33
C PHE A 88 12.87 5.49 2.79
N ASN A 89 12.67 5.18 4.07
CA ASN A 89 11.37 5.23 4.71
C ASN A 89 11.28 6.54 5.52
N PRO A 90 10.68 7.62 4.97
CA PRO A 90 10.60 8.93 5.65
C PRO A 90 9.78 8.91 6.95
N TYR A 91 9.04 7.82 7.21
CA TYR A 91 8.22 7.66 8.41
C TYR A 91 8.83 6.62 9.34
N GLN A 92 10.04 6.87 9.84
CA GLN A 92 10.63 6.01 10.87
C GLN A 92 10.90 6.78 12.16
N ALA A 93 10.06 6.48 13.15
CA ALA A 93 10.54 6.35 14.52
C ALA A 93 9.85 5.19 15.28
N SER A 94 8.66 4.71 14.90
CA SER A 94 7.88 3.87 15.82
C SER A 94 7.71 2.39 15.46
N GLN A 95 7.69 1.94 14.19
CA GLN A 95 7.53 0.51 13.91
C GLN A 95 8.24 0.07 12.63
N GLU A 96 9.52 -0.29 12.75
CA GLU A 96 10.01 -1.43 12.00
C GLU A 96 9.13 -2.62 12.40
N LYS A 97 8.07 -2.90 11.63
CA LYS A 97 7.42 -4.19 11.71
C LYS A 97 8.50 -5.18 11.31
N ARG A 98 9.12 -5.82 12.30
CA ARG A 98 10.08 -6.90 12.14
C ARG A 98 9.48 -7.84 11.12
N CYS A 99 9.94 -7.77 9.88
CA CYS A 99 9.44 -8.66 8.84
C CYS A 99 9.69 -10.05 9.38
N LYS A 100 8.61 -10.81 9.60
CA LYS A 100 8.78 -12.21 10.04
C LYS A 100 9.75 -12.85 9.05
N PRO A 101 10.77 -13.59 9.52
CA PRO A 101 11.67 -14.29 8.62
C PRO A 101 10.86 -15.04 7.57
N ASP A 102 11.28 -14.97 6.31
CA ASP A 102 10.57 -15.66 5.25
C ASP A 102 10.70 -17.18 5.46
N TYR A 103 9.60 -17.83 5.87
CA TYR A 103 9.55 -19.27 6.13
C TYR A 103 9.29 -20.09 4.86
N THR A 104 9.22 -19.46 3.68
CA THR A 104 8.89 -20.16 2.42
C THR A 104 9.88 -21.28 2.09
N ASN A 105 11.15 -21.12 2.50
CA ASN A 105 12.20 -22.15 2.36
C ASN A 105 12.58 -22.81 3.69
N SER A 106 11.78 -22.65 4.75
CA SER A 106 12.03 -23.36 6.00
C SER A 106 11.72 -24.84 5.80
N VAL A 107 12.72 -25.70 6.03
CA VAL A 107 12.49 -27.15 6.07
C VAL A 107 11.41 -27.41 7.13
N LYS A 108 10.26 -27.94 6.71
CA LYS A 108 9.29 -28.51 7.64
C LYS A 108 9.96 -29.77 8.18
N ASN A 109 10.71 -29.61 9.26
CA ASN A 109 11.56 -30.68 9.76
C ASN A 109 10.69 -31.70 10.50
N GLU A 110 10.01 -32.55 9.73
CA GLU A 110 9.19 -33.68 10.21
C GLU A 110 10.00 -34.58 11.14
N GLU A 111 11.31 -34.75 10.87
CA GLU A 111 12.24 -35.54 11.70
C GLU A 111 12.40 -34.99 13.13
N MET A 112 12.32 -33.67 13.31
CA MET A 112 12.38 -33.03 14.64
C MET A 112 11.07 -33.21 15.41
N ALA A 113 9.93 -33.24 14.70
CA ALA A 113 8.62 -33.48 15.31
C ALA A 113 8.48 -34.94 15.76
N GLU A 114 8.97 -35.89 14.97
CA GLU A 114 9.01 -37.31 15.31
C GLU A 114 9.91 -37.56 16.53
N LYS A 115 11.11 -36.97 16.56
CA LYS A 115 12.02 -37.05 17.72
C LYS A 115 11.39 -36.48 19.00
N PHE A 116 10.62 -35.41 18.88
CA PHE A 116 9.91 -34.81 20.02
C PHE A 116 8.76 -35.71 20.50
N ALA A 117 7.99 -36.30 19.58
CA ALA A 117 6.93 -37.26 19.91
C ALA A 117 7.49 -38.52 20.61
N GLU A 118 8.60 -39.05 20.12
CA GLU A 118 9.26 -40.21 20.71
C GLU A 118 9.82 -39.90 22.12
N LEU A 119 10.27 -38.67 22.35
CA LEU A 119 10.71 -38.20 23.67
C LEU A 119 9.54 -38.12 24.67
N MET A 120 8.40 -37.59 24.23
CA MET A 120 7.19 -37.47 25.03
C MET A 120 6.62 -38.84 25.40
N GLU A 121 6.70 -39.82 24.49
CA GLU A 121 6.26 -41.18 24.75
C GLU A 121 7.19 -41.91 25.75
N LYS A 122 8.49 -41.63 25.70
CA LYS A 122 9.47 -42.11 26.70
C LYS A 122 9.20 -41.51 28.08
N GLU A 123 8.92 -40.21 28.19
CA GLU A 123 8.58 -39.57 29.46
C GLU A 123 7.27 -40.11 30.06
N HIS A 124 6.24 -40.30 29.23
CA HIS A 124 4.96 -40.86 29.69
C HIS A 124 5.08 -42.29 30.20
N ASN A 125 5.92 -43.10 29.56
CA ASN A 125 6.21 -44.46 30.01
C ASN A 125 7.09 -44.50 31.27
N TYR A 126 7.93 -43.49 31.50
CA TYR A 126 8.72 -43.37 32.74
C TYR A 126 7.84 -43.01 33.94
N MET A 127 6.79 -42.19 33.74
CA MET A 127 5.84 -41.79 34.80
C MET A 127 4.78 -42.85 35.13
N LYS A 128 4.73 -43.96 34.38
CA LYS A 128 3.80 -45.10 34.59
C LYS A 128 4.45 -46.32 35.26
N LYS A 129 5.76 -46.28 35.52
CA LYS A 129 6.49 -47.26 36.34
C LYS A 129 6.64 -46.76 37.77
#